data_AF-A0A0K2TQX3-F1
#
_entry.id   AF-A0A0K2TQX3-F1
#
_cell.length_a   1.000
_cell.length_b   1.000
_cell.length_c   1.000
_cell.angle_alpha   90.00
_cell.angle_beta   90.00
_cell.angle_gamma   90.00
#
_symmetry.space_group_name_H-M   'P 1'
#
loop_
_entity.id
_entity.type
_entity.pdbx_description
1 polymer ?
#
loop_
_entity_poly.entity_id
_entity_poly.type
_entity_poly.pdbx_seq_one_letter_code
_entity_poly.pdbx_strand_id
1 'polypeptide(L)'
;KDVKKVPNEDIFDALVCTAIQEGNESVWNFVASQNISNPNKLIASLACSKNVFIIEKYLNMTRENQKFNSKANIVYDKVCETQIGRSVFIDFLKVEFDRIMISARNNV
;
A
#
# COMPACT_ATOMS: atom_id res chain seq x y z
N LYS A 1 -8.27 13.35 -31.42
CA LYS A 1 -7.49 12.40 -30.59
C LYS A 1 -8.30 12.14 -29.34
N ASP A 2 -8.96 10.99 -29.25
CA ASP A 2 -9.80 10.64 -28.11
C ASP A 2 -8.93 10.35 -26.89
N VAL A 3 -8.91 11.28 -25.94
CA VAL A 3 -8.25 11.18 -24.63
C VAL A 3 -8.96 10.17 -23.70
N LYS A 4 -9.96 9.44 -24.21
CA LYS A 4 -10.84 8.57 -23.41
C LYS A 4 -10.40 7.11 -23.30
N LYS A 5 -9.31 6.71 -23.95
CA LYS A 5 -8.76 5.37 -23.79
C LYS A 5 -7.62 5.44 -22.79
N VAL A 6 -7.81 4.84 -21.62
CA VAL A 6 -6.69 4.54 -20.71
C VAL A 6 -5.65 3.83 -21.59
N PRO A 7 -4.42 4.36 -21.73
CA PRO A 7 -3.33 3.63 -22.36
C PRO A 7 -3.24 2.25 -21.70
N ASN A 8 -2.69 1.23 -22.37
CA ASN A 8 -2.54 -0.14 -21.83
C ASN A 8 -2.44 -0.17 -20.29
N GLU A 9 -3.19 -1.03 -19.60
CA GLU A 9 -3.33 -1.05 -18.13
C GLU A 9 -1.98 -0.97 -17.40
N ASP A 10 -0.95 -1.64 -17.93
CA ASP A 10 0.42 -1.58 -17.43
C ASP A 10 1.04 -0.17 -17.46
N ILE A 11 0.76 0.61 -18.52
CA ILE A 11 1.22 2.00 -18.67
C ILE A 11 0.53 2.89 -17.64
N PHE A 12 -0.75 2.65 -17.36
CA PHE A 12 -1.47 3.41 -16.35
C PHE A 12 -0.89 3.13 -14.95
N ASP A 13 -0.65 1.86 -14.62
CA ASP A 13 -0.07 1.47 -13.34
C ASP A 13 1.33 2.05 -13.14
N ALA A 14 2.16 2.03 -14.19
CA ALA A 14 3.49 2.64 -14.18
C ALA A 14 3.43 4.18 -14.03
N LEU A 15 2.46 4.83 -14.67
CA LEU A 15 2.25 6.28 -14.53
C LEU A 15 1.85 6.65 -13.11
N VAL A 16 0.89 5.93 -12.51
CA VAL A 16 0.45 6.17 -11.12
C VAL A 16 1.58 5.89 -10.15
N CYS A 17 2.32 4.78 -10.32
CA CYS A 17 3.48 4.45 -9.51
C CYS A 17 4.54 5.57 -9.55
N THR A 18 4.83 6.11 -10.74
CA THR A 18 5.74 7.25 -10.91
C THR A 18 5.23 8.50 -10.20
N ALA A 19 3.94 8.80 -10.34
CA ALA A 19 3.32 9.95 -9.67
C ALA A 19 3.40 9.84 -8.13
N ILE A 20 3.26 8.64 -7.58
CA ILE A 20 3.41 8.37 -6.15
C ILE A 20 4.87 8.45 -5.70
N GLN A 21 5.79 7.95 -6.53
CA GLN A 21 7.21 7.93 -6.25
C GLN A 21 7.79 9.36 -6.14
N GLU A 22 7.35 10.25 -7.03
CA GLU A 22 7.82 11.65 -7.09
C GLU A 22 6.89 12.62 -6.33
N GLY A 23 5.70 12.13 -5.94
CA GLY A 23 4.69 12.89 -5.22
C GLY A 23 4.94 12.98 -3.72
N ASN A 24 4.27 13.93 -3.09
CA ASN A 24 4.23 14.06 -1.63
C ASN A 24 3.03 13.30 -1.03
N GLU A 25 2.81 13.45 0.27
CA GLU A 25 1.72 12.78 0.96
C GLU A 25 0.34 13.15 0.41
N SER A 26 0.12 14.37 -0.10
CA SER A 26 -1.19 14.74 -0.63
C SER A 26 -1.53 13.98 -1.92
N VAL A 27 -0.54 13.76 -2.80
CA VAL A 27 -0.69 12.91 -3.99
C VAL A 27 -1.01 11.47 -3.58
N TRP A 28 -0.26 10.94 -2.61
CA TRP A 28 -0.49 9.58 -2.13
C TRP A 28 -1.89 9.42 -1.51
N ASN A 29 -2.31 10.36 -0.66
CA ASN A 29 -3.63 10.38 -0.02
C ASN A 29 -4.76 10.47 -1.06
N PHE A 30 -4.57 11.26 -2.11
CA PHE A 30 -5.50 11.33 -3.23
C PHE A 30 -5.64 9.95 -3.89
N VAL A 31 -4.54 9.29 -4.28
CA VAL A 31 -4.61 7.96 -4.92
C VAL A 31 -5.23 6.91 -3.99
N ALA A 32 -4.89 6.92 -2.70
CA ALA A 32 -5.49 6.03 -1.71
C ALA A 32 -7.01 6.23 -1.59
N SER A 33 -7.49 7.48 -1.65
CA SER A 33 -8.94 7.79 -1.65
C SER A 33 -9.65 7.26 -2.89
N GLN A 34 -8.99 7.30 -4.05
CA GLN A 34 -9.54 6.74 -5.29
C GLN A 34 -9.60 5.21 -5.22
N ASN A 35 -8.59 4.56 -4.61
CA ASN A 35 -8.62 3.11 -4.39
C ASN A 35 -9.77 2.69 -3.45
N ILE A 36 -10.07 3.47 -2.41
CA ILE A 36 -11.23 3.19 -1.53
C ILE A 36 -12.54 3.22 -2.32
N SER A 37 -12.63 4.09 -3.32
CA SER A 37 -13.81 4.28 -4.18
C SER A 37 -13.90 3.23 -5.30
N ASN A 38 -12.77 2.77 -5.85
CA ASN A 38 -12.70 1.76 -6.91
C ASN A 38 -11.51 0.78 -6.67
N PRO A 39 -11.74 -0.34 -5.97
CA PRO A 39 -10.71 -1.02 -5.16
C PRO A 39 -9.71 -1.97 -5.84
N ASN A 40 -9.54 -1.95 -7.17
CA ASN A 40 -8.69 -2.95 -7.82
C ASN A 40 -7.52 -2.41 -8.66
N LYS A 41 -7.45 -1.12 -8.98
CA LYS A 41 -6.45 -0.61 -9.94
C LYS A 41 -5.27 0.15 -9.32
N LEU A 42 -5.39 0.62 -8.09
CA LEU A 42 -4.42 1.58 -7.53
C LEU A 42 -3.67 1.03 -6.32
N ILE A 43 -4.12 -0.11 -5.78
CA ILE A 43 -3.55 -0.68 -4.57
C ILE A 43 -2.05 -0.99 -4.75
N ALA A 44 -1.65 -1.56 -5.89
CA ALA A 44 -0.24 -1.88 -6.13
C ALA A 44 0.65 -0.63 -6.19
N SER A 45 0.19 0.43 -6.87
CA SER A 45 0.98 1.66 -7.06
C SER A 45 1.23 2.42 -5.75
N LEU A 46 0.39 2.25 -4.72
CA LEU A 46 0.59 2.86 -3.39
C LEU A 46 1.88 2.42 -2.71
N ALA A 47 2.41 1.24 -3.07
CA ALA A 47 3.70 0.76 -2.58
C ALA A 47 4.91 1.53 -3.14
N CYS A 48 4.74 2.28 -4.23
CA CYS A 48 5.86 2.94 -4.93
C CYS A 48 6.43 4.18 -4.23
N SER A 49 5.87 4.59 -3.09
CA SER A 49 6.35 5.79 -2.40
C SER A 49 7.78 5.61 -1.89
N LYS A 50 8.62 6.64 -2.06
CA LYS A 50 9.96 6.70 -1.46
C LYS A 50 9.96 7.16 0.00
N ASN A 51 8.79 7.55 0.54
CA ASN A 51 8.69 8.05 1.90
C ASN A 51 8.36 6.90 2.87
N VAL A 52 9.29 6.63 3.80
CA VAL A 52 9.16 5.58 4.82
C VAL A 52 7.85 5.69 5.60
N PHE A 53 7.49 6.88 6.07
CA PHE A 53 6.27 7.11 6.86
C PHE A 53 5.00 6.83 6.05
N ILE A 54 5.03 7.05 4.74
CA ILE A 54 3.92 6.70 3.85
C ILE A 54 3.77 5.18 3.73
N ILE A 55 4.87 4.44 3.61
CA ILE A 55 4.84 2.98 3.55
C ILE A 55 4.38 2.38 4.88
N GLU A 56 4.82 2.94 6.02
CA GLU A 56 4.32 2.56 7.35
C GLU A 56 2.81 2.79 7.47
N LYS A 57 2.34 3.99 7.09
CA LYS A 57 0.92 4.32 7.03
C LYS A 57 0.15 3.32 6.17
N TYR A 58 0.67 3.00 4.99
CA TYR A 58 0.04 2.08 4.05
C TYR A 58 -0.11 0.67 4.62
N LEU A 59 0.93 0.14 5.29
CA LEU A 59 0.87 -1.14 5.99
C LEU A 59 -0.13 -1.11 7.15
N ASN A 60 -0.15 -0.04 7.95
CA ASN A 60 -1.12 0.11 9.05
C ASN A 60 -2.58 0.12 8.55
N MET A 61 -2.85 0.67 7.37
CA MET A 61 -4.19 0.61 6.78
C MET A 61 -4.70 -0.81 6.55
N THR A 62 -3.82 -1.80 6.35
CA THR A 62 -4.24 -3.22 6.23
C THR A 62 -4.83 -3.79 7.52
N ARG A 63 -4.63 -3.11 8.66
CA ARG A 63 -5.22 -3.45 9.96
C ARG A 63 -6.42 -2.58 10.29
N GLU A 64 -6.33 -1.30 9.98
CA GLU A 64 -7.31 -0.29 10.39
C GLU A 64 -8.51 -0.20 9.44
N ASN A 65 -8.36 -0.64 8.18
CA ASN A 65 -9.38 -0.51 7.16
C ASN A 65 -9.73 -1.85 6.51
N GLN A 66 -11.00 -2.26 6.60
CA GLN A 66 -11.47 -3.54 6.07
C GLN A 66 -11.21 -3.74 4.57
N LYS A 67 -11.28 -2.67 3.76
CA LYS A 67 -11.03 -2.77 2.31
C LYS A 67 -9.56 -3.11 2.05
N PHE A 68 -8.63 -2.45 2.74
CA PHE A 68 -7.20 -2.77 2.63
C PHE A 68 -6.87 -4.12 3.27
N ASN A 69 -7.49 -4.46 4.39
CA ASN A 69 -7.35 -5.76 5.04
C ASN A 69 -7.68 -6.92 4.09
N SER A 70 -8.79 -6.82 3.35
CA SER A 70 -9.21 -7.84 2.37
C SER A 70 -8.23 -8.04 1.21
N LYS A 71 -7.25 -7.15 1.06
CA LYS A 71 -6.23 -7.15 0.00
C LYS A 71 -4.81 -7.09 0.58
N ALA A 72 -4.64 -7.41 1.86
CA ALA A 72 -3.37 -7.28 2.55
C ALA A 72 -2.25 -8.09 1.88
N ASN A 73 -2.56 -9.24 1.29
CA ASN A 73 -1.60 -10.04 0.53
C ASN A 73 -0.97 -9.25 -0.64
N ILE A 74 -1.76 -8.49 -1.39
CA ILE A 74 -1.27 -7.66 -2.51
C ILE A 74 -0.43 -6.51 -1.96
N VAL A 75 -0.89 -5.87 -0.87
CA VAL A 75 -0.17 -4.78 -0.22
C VAL A 75 1.21 -5.24 0.21
N TYR A 76 1.30 -6.37 0.92
CA TYR A 76 2.55 -6.91 1.44
C TYR A 76 3.51 -7.32 0.32
N ASP A 77 3.00 -8.00 -0.70
CA ASP A 77 3.77 -8.40 -1.89
C ASP A 77 4.41 -7.18 -2.57
N LYS A 78 3.60 -6.15 -2.87
CA LYS A 78 4.08 -4.94 -3.55
C LYS A 78 5.01 -4.08 -2.71
N VAL A 79 4.78 -3.98 -1.40
CA VAL A 79 5.73 -3.32 -0.50
C VAL A 79 7.08 -4.05 -0.51
N CYS A 80 7.08 -5.40 -0.50
CA CYS A 80 8.29 -6.23 -0.54
C CYS A 80 9.04 -6.20 -1.88
N GLU A 81 8.39 -5.79 -2.97
CA GLU A 81 9.06 -5.58 -4.26
C GLU A 81 9.98 -4.33 -4.24
N THR A 82 9.73 -3.38 -3.34
CA THR A 82 10.52 -2.14 -3.24
C THR A 82 11.67 -2.25 -2.23
N GLN A 83 12.77 -1.52 -2.47
CA GLN A 83 13.93 -1.54 -1.56
C GLN A 83 13.59 -1.00 -0.16
N ILE A 84 12.89 0.13 -0.10
CA ILE A 84 12.49 0.77 1.17
C ILE A 84 11.42 -0.08 1.86
N GLY A 85 10.43 -0.55 1.11
CA GLY A 85 9.32 -1.32 1.65
C GLY A 85 9.73 -2.63 2.31
N ARG A 86 10.76 -3.34 1.81
CA ARG A 86 11.28 -4.54 2.50
C ARG A 86 11.67 -4.27 3.94
N SER A 87 12.44 -3.20 4.19
CA SER A 87 12.88 -2.86 5.55
C SER A 87 11.69 -2.52 6.44
N VAL A 88 10.79 -1.68 5.94
CA VAL A 88 9.60 -1.23 6.68
C VAL A 88 8.66 -2.40 6.97
N PHE A 89 8.50 -3.33 6.02
CA PHE A 89 7.67 -4.51 6.18
C PHE A 89 8.19 -5.46 7.26
N ILE A 90 9.52 -5.64 7.36
CA ILE A 90 10.10 -6.45 8.44
C ILE A 90 9.81 -5.84 9.81
N ASP A 91 9.88 -4.52 9.95
CA ASP A 91 9.57 -3.86 11.22
C ASP A 91 8.07 -3.94 11.54
N PHE A 92 7.20 -3.79 10.54
CA PHE A 92 5.77 -4.04 10.66
C PHE A 92 5.48 -5.47 11.13
N LEU A 93 6.11 -6.49 10.53
CA LEU A 93 5.91 -7.89 10.90
C LEU A 93 6.33 -8.20 12.33
N LYS A 94 7.43 -7.62 12.83
CA LYS A 94 7.84 -7.79 14.24
C LYS A 94 6.74 -7.29 15.18
N VAL A 95 6.22 -6.10 14.92
CA VAL A 95 5.14 -5.52 15.72
C VAL A 95 3.90 -6.40 15.69
N GLU A 96 3.48 -6.90 14.52
CA GLU A 96 2.30 -7.76 14.42
C GLU A 96 2.49 -9.11 15.09
N PHE A 97 3.68 -9.71 14.95
CA PHE A 97 4.03 -10.95 15.63
C PHE A 97 3.95 -10.78 17.15
N ASP A 98 4.54 -9.72 17.70
CA ASP A 98 4.49 -9.43 19.13
C ASP A 98 3.05 -9.24 19.62
N ARG A 99 2.21 -8.54 18.86
CA ARG A 99 0.78 -8.38 19.21
C ARG A 99 0.03 -9.70 19.25
N ILE A 100 0.23 -10.56 18.25
CA ILE A 100 -0.41 -11.87 18.19
C ILE A 100 0.04 -12.72 19.39
N MET A 101 1.34 -12.73 19.69
CA MET A 101 1.89 -13.51 20.80
C MET A 101 1.39 -13.02 22.17
N ILE A 102 1.26 -11.71 22.36
CA ILE A 102 0.67 -11.12 23.58
C ILE A 102 -0.81 -11.49 23.68
N SER A 103 -1.57 -11.36 22.59
CA SER A 103 -3.00 -11.71 22.58
C SER A 103 -3.22 -13.19 22.87
N ALA A 104 -2.41 -14.07 22.27
CA ALA A 104 -2.48 -15.51 22.52
C ALA A 104 -2.19 -15.84 23.99
N ARG A 105 -1.21 -15.18 24.61
CA ARG A 105 -0.90 -15.36 26.04
C ARG A 105 -2.05 -14.96 26.96
N ASN A 106 -2.75 -13.88 26.64
CA ASN A 106 -3.81 -13.33 27.50
C ASN A 106 -5.16 -14.04 27.34
N ASN A 107 -5.31 -14.89 26.33
CA ASN A 107 -6.51 -15.68 26.05
C ASN A 107 -6.40 -17.16 26.52
N VAL A 108 -5.34 -17.49 27.26
CA VAL A 108 -5.11 -18.77 27.96
C VAL A 108 -5.23 -18.51 29.46
#